data_AF-A0A3R6TLG3-F1
#
_entry.id   AF-A0A3R6TLG3-F1
#
_cell.length_a   1.000
_cell.length_b   1.000
_cell.length_c   1.000
_cell.angle_alpha   90.00
_cell.angle_beta   90.00
_cell.angle_gamma   90.00
#
_symmetry.space_group_name_H-M   'P 1'
#
loop_
_entity.id
_entity.type
_entity.pdbx_description
1 polymer ?
#
loop_
_entity_poly.entity_id
_entity_poly.type
_entity_poly.pdbx_seq_one_letter_code
_entity_poly.pdbx_strand_id
1 'polypeptide(L)'
;MEEYKDKASFEEFFKQNYVPLDYKSIRNEMREAAGDGWSLFTDEYKFRGKLDKKDFIVHMTGDAYCTFEEIVENAIDELNSGILDIVMEIGNEMEFDNDTAEIYFDTIEKQLKEMLDALYDDVLKDL
;
A
#
# COMPACT_ATOMS: atom_id res chain seq x y z
N MET A 1 1.57 -29.00 3.22
CA MET A 1 0.83 -27.93 3.90
C MET A 1 -0.63 -28.07 3.50
N GLU A 2 -1.48 -28.37 4.47
CA GLU A 2 -2.95 -28.51 4.31
C GLU A 2 -3.69 -27.41 5.08
N GLU A 3 -2.96 -26.58 5.84
CA GLU A 3 -3.48 -25.73 6.92
C GLU A 3 -4.09 -24.41 6.45
N TYR A 4 -3.83 -23.97 5.21
CA TYR A 4 -4.29 -22.68 4.69
C TYR A 4 -5.05 -22.80 3.36
N LYS A 5 -5.61 -23.99 3.07
CA LYS A 5 -6.35 -24.24 1.82
C LYS A 5 -7.76 -23.64 1.81
N ASP A 6 -8.25 -23.16 2.95
CA ASP A 6 -9.52 -22.45 3.04
C ASP A 6 -9.33 -21.02 3.58
N LYS A 7 -10.18 -20.11 3.08
CA LYS A 7 -10.15 -18.69 3.42
C LYS A 7 -10.20 -18.41 4.91
N ALA A 8 -11.00 -19.15 5.68
CA ALA A 8 -11.17 -18.86 7.11
C ALA A 8 -9.89 -19.15 7.90
N SER A 9 -9.24 -20.28 7.62
CA SER A 9 -7.96 -20.64 8.24
C SER A 9 -6.85 -19.66 7.89
N PHE A 10 -6.75 -19.24 6.61
CA PHE A 10 -5.77 -18.22 6.20
C PHE A 10 -6.05 -16.86 6.84
N GLU A 11 -7.31 -16.40 6.87
CA GLU A 11 -7.67 -15.14 7.51
C GLU A 11 -7.35 -15.12 9.02
N GLU A 12 -7.58 -16.21 9.73
CA GLU A 12 -7.24 -16.32 11.15
C GLU A 12 -5.73 -16.25 11.36
N PHE A 13 -4.97 -17.00 10.56
CA PHE A 13 -3.51 -16.94 10.55
C PHE A 13 -3.02 -15.52 10.25
N PHE A 14 -3.56 -14.88 9.21
CA PHE A 14 -3.20 -13.52 8.81
C PHE A 14 -3.43 -12.53 9.95
N LYS A 15 -4.62 -12.54 10.57
CA LYS A 15 -4.95 -11.62 11.67
C LYS A 15 -4.05 -11.78 12.89
N GLN A 16 -3.50 -12.97 13.13
CA GLN A 16 -2.62 -13.25 14.27
C GLN A 16 -1.15 -12.88 13.99
N ASN A 17 -0.72 -12.95 12.72
CA ASN A 17 0.69 -12.85 12.35
C ASN A 17 1.04 -11.60 11.56
N TYR A 18 0.06 -10.90 10.98
CA TYR A 18 0.29 -9.69 10.22
C TYR A 18 0.86 -8.58 11.09
N VAL A 19 1.96 -7.99 10.61
CA VAL A 19 2.59 -6.84 11.22
C VAL A 19 2.30 -5.61 10.36
N PRO A 20 1.55 -4.62 10.89
CA PRO A 20 1.27 -3.39 10.17
C PRO A 20 2.54 -2.57 9.92
N LEU A 21 2.66 -2.01 8.72
CA LEU A 21 3.71 -1.04 8.39
C LEU A 21 3.51 0.27 9.18
N ASP A 22 4.59 0.80 9.75
CA ASP A 22 4.61 2.12 10.37
C ASP A 22 5.18 3.12 9.36
N TYR A 23 4.47 4.21 9.08
CA TYR A 23 4.96 5.27 8.20
C TYR A 23 6.38 5.73 8.55
N LYS A 24 6.76 5.71 9.84
CA LYS A 24 8.11 6.09 10.27
C LYS A 24 9.22 5.21 9.69
N SER A 25 8.95 3.93 9.40
CA SER A 25 9.95 3.02 8.85
C SER A 25 10.26 3.28 7.38
N ILE A 26 9.33 3.88 6.63
CA ILE A 26 9.47 4.21 5.20
C ILE A 26 9.48 5.72 4.92
N ARG A 27 9.54 6.55 5.97
CA ARG A 27 9.33 7.99 5.87
C ARG A 27 10.32 8.66 4.92
N ASN A 28 11.57 8.21 4.89
CA ASN A 28 12.60 8.84 4.08
C ASN A 28 12.37 8.55 2.59
N GLU A 29 12.05 7.32 2.27
CA GLU A 29 11.72 6.81 0.94
C GLU A 29 10.49 7.52 0.39
N MET A 30 9.42 7.63 1.21
CA MET A 30 8.21 8.36 0.85
C MET A 30 8.47 9.85 0.60
N ARG A 31 9.34 10.48 1.40
CA ARG A 31 9.72 11.89 1.21
C ARG A 31 10.57 12.11 -0.03
N GLU A 32 11.50 11.20 -0.30
CA GLU A 32 12.35 11.25 -1.48
C GLU A 32 11.51 11.12 -2.75
N ALA A 33 10.59 10.16 -2.78
CA ALA A 33 9.63 9.99 -3.87
C ALA A 33 8.69 11.20 -4.02
N ALA A 34 8.30 11.85 -2.91
CA ALA A 34 7.46 13.04 -2.96
C ALA A 34 8.15 14.25 -3.60
N GLY A 35 9.48 14.37 -3.50
CA GLY A 35 10.25 15.44 -4.14
C GLY A 35 9.76 16.85 -3.76
N ASP A 36 9.42 17.66 -4.77
CA ASP A 36 8.86 19.01 -4.57
C ASP A 36 7.35 19.01 -4.25
N GLY A 37 6.73 17.83 -4.23
CA GLY A 37 5.31 17.60 -3.97
C GLY A 37 4.40 17.95 -5.15
N TRP A 38 4.64 19.06 -5.83
CA TRP A 38 3.82 19.48 -6.97
C TRP A 38 4.02 18.60 -8.21
N SER A 39 5.19 18.00 -8.39
CA SER A 39 5.49 17.05 -9.48
C SER A 39 4.59 15.81 -9.45
N LEU A 40 4.04 15.47 -8.28
CA LEU A 40 3.15 14.32 -8.06
C LEU A 40 1.78 14.47 -8.72
N PHE A 41 1.40 15.68 -9.13
CA PHE A 41 0.06 15.99 -9.58
C PHE A 41 0.00 16.42 -11.04
N THR A 42 -1.16 16.29 -11.66
CA THR A 42 -1.41 16.83 -13.00
C THR A 42 -1.41 18.36 -12.98
N ASP A 43 -1.04 19.00 -14.09
CA ASP A 43 -1.00 20.47 -14.17
C ASP A 43 -2.36 21.11 -13.87
N GLU A 44 -3.47 20.47 -14.27
CA GLU A 44 -4.84 20.92 -13.96
C GLU A 44 -5.05 21.06 -12.45
N TYR A 45 -4.57 20.09 -11.66
CA TYR A 45 -4.72 20.13 -10.21
C TYR A 45 -3.80 21.17 -9.58
N LYS A 46 -2.59 21.35 -10.11
CA LYS A 46 -1.68 22.43 -9.69
C LYS A 46 -2.31 23.82 -9.88
N PHE A 47 -3.03 24.03 -10.98
CA PHE A 47 -3.74 25.29 -11.24
C PHE A 47 -4.83 25.62 -10.21
N ARG A 48 -5.37 24.62 -9.49
CA ARG A 48 -6.31 24.87 -8.38
C ARG A 48 -5.63 25.53 -7.18
N GLY A 49 -4.31 25.36 -7.04
CA GLY A 49 -3.47 26.02 -6.04
C GLY A 49 -3.77 25.61 -4.59
N LYS A 50 -4.50 24.51 -4.38
CA LYS A 50 -4.80 23.97 -3.06
C LYS A 50 -5.01 22.47 -3.14
N LEU A 51 -4.26 21.75 -2.30
CA LEU A 51 -4.46 20.32 -2.04
C LEU A 51 -5.53 20.11 -0.96
N ASP A 52 -6.35 19.07 -1.11
CA ASP A 52 -7.25 18.58 -0.07
C ASP A 52 -6.92 17.11 0.20
N LYS A 53 -6.74 16.76 1.48
CA LYS A 53 -6.50 15.38 1.92
C LYS A 53 -7.56 14.40 1.40
N LYS A 54 -8.79 14.87 1.16
CA LYS A 54 -9.88 14.03 0.67
C LYS A 54 -9.74 13.60 -0.78
N ASP A 55 -9.04 14.37 -1.61
CA ASP A 55 -9.01 14.15 -3.06
C ASP A 55 -7.61 14.13 -3.70
N PHE A 56 -6.54 14.42 -2.94
CA PHE A 56 -5.19 14.46 -3.50
C PHE A 56 -4.78 13.15 -4.18
N ILE A 57 -5.13 11.99 -3.62
CA ILE A 57 -4.82 10.67 -4.22
C ILE A 57 -5.45 10.55 -5.62
N VAL A 58 -6.71 11.00 -5.79
CA VAL A 58 -7.43 10.93 -7.07
C VAL A 58 -6.81 11.84 -8.13
N HIS A 59 -6.07 12.86 -7.70
CA HIS A 59 -5.43 13.83 -8.58
C HIS A 59 -3.92 13.61 -8.74
N MET A 60 -3.36 12.61 -8.05
CA MET A 60 -1.99 12.16 -8.23
C MET A 60 -1.82 11.54 -9.62
N THR A 61 -0.65 11.71 -10.21
CA THR A 61 -0.33 11.05 -11.48
C THR A 61 -0.22 9.54 -11.28
N GLY A 62 -0.52 8.76 -12.33
CA GLY A 62 -0.37 7.31 -12.28
C GLY A 62 1.05 6.90 -11.91
N ASP A 63 2.06 7.56 -12.49
CA ASP A 63 3.47 7.27 -12.20
C ASP A 63 3.83 7.51 -10.73
N ALA A 64 3.33 8.60 -10.13
CA ALA A 64 3.56 8.90 -8.71
C ALA A 64 2.83 7.88 -7.82
N TYR A 65 1.58 7.54 -8.13
CA TYR A 65 0.83 6.52 -7.40
C TYR A 65 1.55 5.17 -7.42
N CYS A 66 1.96 4.69 -8.61
CA CYS A 66 2.71 3.44 -8.75
C CYS A 66 4.04 3.45 -8.00
N THR A 67 4.72 4.60 -7.93
CA THR A 67 5.96 4.73 -7.14
C THR A 67 5.71 4.53 -5.65
N PHE A 68 4.63 5.12 -5.10
CA PHE A 68 4.30 4.94 -3.69
C PHE A 68 3.76 3.54 -3.39
N GLU A 69 2.97 2.98 -4.30
CA GLU A 69 2.50 1.59 -4.25
C GLU A 69 3.70 0.64 -4.13
N GLU A 70 4.70 0.76 -5.02
CA GLU A 70 5.92 -0.06 -4.98
C GLU A 70 6.70 0.08 -3.66
N ILE A 71 6.83 1.31 -3.12
CA ILE A 71 7.51 1.53 -1.82
C ILE A 71 6.78 0.81 -0.69
N VAL A 72 5.44 0.94 -0.65
CA VAL A 72 4.62 0.35 0.43
C VAL A 72 4.55 -1.16 0.30
N GLU A 73 4.33 -1.70 -0.89
CA GLU A 73 4.28 -3.13 -1.17
C GLU A 73 5.60 -3.81 -0.78
N ASN A 74 6.73 -3.29 -1.25
CA ASN A 74 8.04 -3.86 -0.91
C ASN A 74 8.30 -3.86 0.61
N ALA A 75 7.90 -2.79 1.31
CA ALA A 75 8.07 -2.72 2.75
C ALA A 75 7.14 -3.67 3.51
N ILE A 76 5.91 -3.86 3.05
CA ILE A 76 4.97 -4.83 3.63
C ILE A 76 5.46 -6.25 3.38
N ASP A 77 5.91 -6.54 2.16
CA ASP A 77 6.44 -7.83 1.74
C ASP A 77 7.69 -8.22 2.55
N GLU A 78 8.62 -7.29 2.77
CA GLU A 78 9.79 -7.54 3.62
C GLU A 78 9.38 -7.82 5.08
N LEU A 79 8.48 -6.99 5.61
CA LEU A 79 8.00 -7.08 6.99
C LEU A 79 7.19 -8.36 7.26
N ASN A 80 6.47 -8.84 6.24
CA ASN A 80 5.54 -9.97 6.31
C ASN A 80 5.94 -11.11 5.36
N SER A 81 7.24 -11.29 5.10
CA SER A 81 7.77 -12.28 4.15
C SER A 81 7.24 -13.70 4.33
N GLY A 82 7.07 -14.15 5.59
CA GLY A 82 6.46 -15.46 5.86
C GLY A 82 4.99 -15.58 5.47
N ILE A 83 4.23 -14.47 5.49
CA ILE A 83 2.85 -14.43 4.97
C ILE A 83 2.88 -14.42 3.44
N LEU A 84 3.79 -13.63 2.84
CA LEU A 84 3.96 -13.57 1.38
C LEU A 84 4.29 -14.95 0.79
N ASP A 85 5.18 -15.71 1.42
CA ASP A 85 5.51 -17.08 1.02
C ASP A 85 4.24 -17.95 0.90
N ILE A 86 3.36 -17.88 1.91
CA ILE A 86 2.09 -18.61 1.93
C ILE A 86 1.14 -18.09 0.84
N VAL A 87 1.04 -16.78 0.65
CA VAL A 87 0.21 -16.17 -0.41
C VAL A 87 0.67 -16.65 -1.79
N MET A 88 1.98 -16.68 -2.04
CA MET A 88 2.55 -17.20 -3.29
C MET A 88 2.26 -18.69 -3.48
N GLU A 89 2.35 -19.49 -2.43
CA GLU A 89 1.97 -20.92 -2.47
C GLU A 89 0.49 -21.10 -2.83
N ILE A 90 -0.41 -20.37 -2.17
CA ILE A 90 -1.85 -20.39 -2.45
C ILE A 90 -2.13 -20.01 -3.91
N GLY A 91 -1.52 -18.95 -4.41
CA GLY A 91 -1.70 -18.49 -5.79
C GLY A 91 -1.18 -19.46 -6.85
N ASN A 92 -0.12 -20.22 -6.54
CA ASN A 92 0.43 -21.23 -7.44
C ASN A 92 -0.40 -22.53 -7.45
N GLU A 93 -1.08 -22.87 -6.35
CA GLU A 93 -1.89 -24.10 -6.23
C GLU A 93 -3.33 -23.94 -6.76
N MET A 94 -3.87 -22.72 -6.79
CA MET A 94 -5.27 -22.47 -7.18
C MET A 94 -5.38 -21.91 -8.60
N GLU A 95 -6.11 -22.62 -9.48
CA GLU A 95 -6.51 -22.08 -10.79
C GLU A 95 -7.47 -20.89 -10.60
N PHE A 96 -6.90 -19.67 -10.66
CA PHE A 96 -7.56 -18.39 -10.98
C PHE A 96 -8.68 -17.83 -10.09
N ASP A 97 -9.06 -18.47 -8.99
CA ASP A 97 -10.01 -17.91 -8.00
C ASP A 97 -9.32 -17.73 -6.63
N ASN A 98 -8.60 -16.60 -6.46
CA ASN A 98 -7.75 -16.32 -5.30
C ASN A 98 -8.49 -15.61 -4.15
N ASP A 99 -9.75 -15.96 -3.91
CA ASP A 99 -10.55 -15.44 -2.79
C ASP A 99 -9.92 -15.74 -1.41
N THR A 100 -9.02 -16.72 -1.34
CA THR A 100 -8.38 -17.14 -0.09
C THR A 100 -7.40 -16.09 0.42
N ALA A 101 -6.58 -15.50 -0.47
CA ALA A 101 -5.60 -14.49 -0.09
C ALA A 101 -6.11 -13.05 -0.24
N GLU A 102 -7.39 -12.84 -0.56
CA GLU A 102 -8.00 -11.50 -0.74
C GLU A 102 -7.70 -10.55 0.43
N ILE A 103 -7.78 -11.05 1.67
CA ILE A 103 -7.47 -10.26 2.87
C ILE A 103 -6.05 -9.65 2.86
N TYR A 104 -5.09 -10.30 2.22
CA TYR A 104 -3.72 -9.79 2.07
C TYR A 104 -3.72 -8.53 1.20
N PHE A 105 -4.28 -8.63 -0.01
CA PHE A 105 -4.31 -7.53 -0.98
C PHE A 105 -5.18 -6.36 -0.49
N ASP A 106 -6.35 -6.64 0.10
CA ASP A 106 -7.20 -5.63 0.73
C ASP A 106 -6.46 -4.87 1.84
N THR A 107 -5.64 -5.58 2.62
CA THR A 107 -4.85 -4.97 3.69
C THR A 107 -3.74 -4.09 3.14
N ILE A 108 -3.08 -4.50 2.04
CA ILE A 108 -2.07 -3.68 1.35
C ILE A 108 -2.70 -2.41 0.79
N GLU A 109 -3.84 -2.49 0.09
CA GLU A 109 -4.51 -1.32 -0.47
C GLU A 109 -4.88 -0.31 0.64
N LYS A 110 -5.39 -0.83 1.77
CA LYS A 110 -5.70 0.00 2.93
C LYS A 110 -4.45 0.65 3.53
N GLN A 111 -3.36 -0.11 3.69
CA GLN A 111 -2.07 0.40 4.18
C GLN A 111 -1.52 1.48 3.27
N LEU A 112 -1.53 1.28 1.95
CA LEU A 112 -1.08 2.27 0.98
C LEU A 112 -1.83 3.59 1.16
N LYS A 113 -3.15 3.54 1.30
CA LYS A 113 -3.95 4.74 1.58
C LYS A 113 -3.55 5.41 2.90
N GLU A 114 -3.32 4.64 3.97
CA GLU A 114 -2.88 5.17 5.27
C GLU A 114 -1.48 5.81 5.17
N MET A 115 -0.55 5.22 4.41
CA MET A 115 0.79 5.75 4.17
C MET A 115 0.74 7.03 3.33
N LEU A 116 -0.12 7.10 2.31
CA LEU A 116 -0.35 8.31 1.52
C LEU A 116 -0.99 9.42 2.36
N ASP A 117 -1.95 9.10 3.22
CA ASP A 117 -2.55 10.06 4.17
C ASP A 117 -1.53 10.60 5.17
N ALA A 118 -0.58 9.77 5.60
CA ALA A 118 0.53 10.19 6.46
C ALA A 118 1.54 11.06 5.69
N LEU A 119 1.85 10.73 4.44
CA LEU A 119 2.66 11.57 3.56
C LEU A 119 2.02 12.94 3.34
N TYR A 120 0.70 12.99 3.17
CA TYR A 120 -0.01 14.25 3.07
C TYR A 120 0.25 15.14 4.30
N ASP A 121 0.07 14.58 5.50
CA ASP A 121 0.26 15.32 6.74
C ASP A 121 1.73 15.71 7.00
N ASP A 122 2.68 14.94 6.49
CA ASP A 122 4.12 15.13 6.71
C ASP A 122 4.77 16.09 5.70
N VAL A 123 4.32 16.08 4.44
CA VAL A 123 4.98 16.79 3.32
C VAL A 123 4.01 17.67 2.53
N LEU A 124 2.81 17.19 2.22
CA LEU A 124 1.98 17.81 1.17
C LEU A 124 1.02 18.89 1.69
N LYS A 125 0.61 18.85 2.96
CA LYS A 125 -0.42 19.75 3.53
C LYS A 125 -0.10 21.25 3.42
N ASP A 126 1.18 21.59 3.26
CA ASP A 126 1.69 22.96 3.26
C ASP A 126 2.03 23.47 1.84
N LEU A 127 1.75 22.67 0.80
CA LEU A 127 1.87 23.06 -0.62
C LEU A 127 0.71 23.95 -1.05
#